data_AF-A0A838D3M2-F1
#
_entry.id   AF-A0A838D3M2-F1
#
_cell.length_a   1.000
_cell.length_b   1.000
_cell.length_c   1.000
_cell.angle_alpha   90.00
_cell.angle_beta   90.00
_cell.angle_gamma   90.00
#
_symmetry.space_group_name_H-M   'P 1'
#
loop_
_entity.id
_entity.type
_entity.pdbx_description
1 polymer ?
#
loop_
_entity_poly.entity_id
_entity_poly.type
_entity_poly.pdbx_seq_one_letter_code
_entity_poly.pdbx_strand_id
1 'polypeptide(L)'
;MPALTRRTQILLDEERHRRLEEEASQTGRSVASIIREAIDLRLGETDRAQRRLEAGRRLLASPPPARDEREPDREAVKSDLYDARWRRMYGEDG
;
A
#
# COMPACT_ATOMS: atom_id res chain seq x y z
N MET A 1 -1.04 -5.09 -5.13
CA MET A 1 -1.84 -5.77 -4.08
C MET A 1 -1.10 -7.04 -3.67
N PRO A 2 -1.04 -7.41 -2.38
CA PRO A 2 -0.46 -8.69 -1.98
C PRO A 2 -1.21 -9.84 -2.67
N ALA A 3 -0.49 -10.91 -3.01
CA ALA A 3 -1.09 -12.11 -3.60
C ALA A 3 -2.04 -12.78 -2.60
N LEU A 4 -3.19 -13.27 -3.08
CA LEU A 4 -4.13 -14.04 -2.27
C LEU A 4 -3.59 -15.46 -2.07
N THR A 5 -3.22 -15.83 -0.85
CA THR A 5 -2.54 -17.11 -0.55
C THR A 5 -3.41 -18.12 0.19
N ARG A 6 -4.58 -17.71 0.68
CA ARG A 6 -5.50 -18.54 1.49
C ARG A 6 -6.89 -18.53 0.88
N ARG A 7 -7.53 -19.71 0.81
CA ARG A 7 -8.93 -19.87 0.39
C ARG A 7 -9.81 -20.06 1.62
N THR A 8 -10.89 -19.30 1.69
CA THR A 8 -11.90 -19.39 2.76
C THR A 8 -13.24 -19.76 2.14
N GLN A 9 -13.95 -20.70 2.77
CA GLN A 9 -15.31 -21.08 2.41
C GLN A 9 -16.25 -20.65 3.55
N ILE A 10 -17.35 -19.99 3.20
CA ILE A 10 -18.36 -19.53 4.15
C ILE A 10 -19.74 -19.97 3.64
N LEU A 11 -20.63 -20.33 4.56
CA LEU A 11 -22.03 -20.58 4.23
C LEU A 11 -22.84 -19.33 4.53
N LEU A 12 -23.71 -18.98 3.59
CA LEU A 12 -24.64 -17.86 3.70
C LEU A 12 -26.06 -18.41 3.57
N ASP A 13 -27.01 -17.73 4.19
CA ASP A 13 -28.41 -17.92 3.84
C ASP A 13 -28.70 -17.27 2.47
N GLU A 14 -29.84 -17.65 1.89
CA GLU A 14 -30.26 -17.21 0.55
C GLU A 14 -30.34 -15.69 0.44
N GLU A 15 -30.88 -15.03 1.47
CA GLU A 15 -31.06 -13.59 1.46
C GLU A 15 -29.73 -12.84 1.45
N ARG A 16 -28.76 -13.29 2.25
CA ARG A 16 -27.40 -12.71 2.24
C ARG A 16 -26.69 -12.97 0.91
N HIS A 17 -26.86 -14.16 0.33
CA HIS A 17 -26.27 -14.49 -0.96
C HIS A 17 -26.84 -13.59 -2.07
N ARG A 18 -28.17 -13.47 -2.15
CA ARG A 18 -28.88 -12.60 -3.10
C ARG A 18 -28.39 -11.16 -3.03
N ARG A 19 -28.28 -10.60 -1.83
CA ARG A 19 -27.80 -9.22 -1.63
C ARG A 19 -26.38 -9.01 -2.14
N LEU A 20 -25.49 -9.97 -1.96
CA LEU A 20 -24.12 -9.90 -2.47
C LEU A 20 -24.07 -9.98 -4.00
N GLU A 21 -24.92 -10.80 -4.62
CA GLU A 21 -25.01 -10.90 -6.08
C GLU A 21 -25.57 -9.62 -6.70
N GLU A 22 -26.59 -9.02 -6.08
CA GLU A 22 -27.15 -7.73 -6.51
C GLU A 22 -26.10 -6.63 -6.47
N GLU A 23 -25.35 -6.51 -5.37
CA GLU A 23 -24.28 -5.52 -5.24
C GLU A 23 -23.14 -5.77 -6.23
N ALA A 24 -22.76 -7.04 -6.45
CA ALA A 24 -21.78 -7.43 -7.46
C ALA A 24 -22.21 -7.01 -8.87
N SER A 25 -23.48 -7.25 -9.22
CA SER A 25 -24.06 -6.86 -10.50
C SER A 25 -24.07 -5.34 -10.68
N GLN A 26 -24.53 -4.60 -9.67
CA GLN A 26 -24.63 -3.15 -9.71
C GLN A 26 -23.27 -2.45 -9.81
N THR A 27 -22.24 -3.00 -9.16
CA THR A 27 -20.90 -2.40 -9.09
C THR A 27 -19.92 -2.94 -10.13
N GLY A 28 -20.28 -4.00 -10.86
CA GLY A 28 -19.38 -4.71 -11.78
C GLY A 28 -18.22 -5.43 -11.07
N ARG A 29 -18.37 -5.70 -9.76
CA ARG A 29 -17.34 -6.34 -8.94
C ARG A 29 -17.70 -7.79 -8.67
N SER A 30 -16.70 -8.61 -8.35
CA SER A 30 -16.98 -9.96 -7.87
C SER A 30 -17.47 -9.94 -6.41
N VAL A 31 -18.34 -10.90 -6.06
CA VAL A 31 -18.75 -11.16 -4.67
C VAL A 31 -17.54 -11.27 -3.73
N ALA A 32 -16.48 -11.96 -4.18
CA ALA A 32 -15.24 -12.09 -3.41
C ALA A 32 -14.53 -10.74 -3.18
N SER A 33 -14.64 -9.77 -4.10
CA SER A 33 -14.10 -8.42 -3.91
C SER A 33 -14.87 -7.66 -2.85
N ILE A 34 -16.20 -7.76 -2.85
CA ILE A 34 -17.09 -7.12 -1.86
C ILE A 34 -16.83 -7.69 -0.47
N ILE A 35 -16.74 -9.02 -0.34
CA ILE A 35 -16.43 -9.68 0.94
C ILE A 35 -15.08 -9.22 1.50
N ARG A 36 -14.04 -9.14 0.65
CA ARG A 36 -12.72 -8.65 1.09
C ARG A 36 -12.78 -7.22 1.61
N GLU A 37 -13.49 -6.33 0.92
CA GLU A 37 -13.67 -4.95 1.40
C GLU A 37 -14.43 -4.90 2.72
N ALA A 38 -15.50 -5.69 2.89
CA ALA A 38 -16.22 -5.76 4.16
C ALA A 38 -15.32 -6.24 5.32
N ILE A 39 -14.40 -7.16 5.05
CA ILE A 39 -13.38 -7.60 6.01
C ILE A 39 -12.43 -6.44 6.34
N ASP A 40 -11.90 -5.75 5.32
CA ASP A 40 -10.96 -4.63 5.50
C ASP A 40 -11.59 -3.45 6.27
N LEU A 41 -12.87 -3.18 6.03
CA LEU A 41 -13.68 -2.21 6.77
C LEU A 41 -13.84 -2.64 8.22
N ARG A 42 -14.23 -3.90 8.46
CA ARG A 42 -14.46 -4.42 9.80
C ARG A 42 -13.19 -4.52 10.64
N LEU A 43 -12.06 -4.85 10.02
CA LEU A 43 -10.77 -5.00 10.69
C LEU A 43 -9.95 -3.69 10.75
N GLY A 44 -10.49 -2.59 10.23
CA GLY A 44 -9.80 -1.30 10.24
C GLY A 44 -8.58 -1.23 9.32
N GLU A 45 -8.45 -2.13 8.33
CA GLU A 45 -7.45 -1.97 7.27
C GLU A 45 -7.76 -0.77 6.37
N THR A 46 -9.00 -0.29 6.39
CA THR A 46 -9.40 0.98 5.77
C THR A 46 -8.64 2.18 6.34
N ASP A 47 -8.26 2.15 7.63
CA ASP A 47 -7.36 3.16 8.21
C ASP A 47 -5.98 3.14 7.55
N ARG A 48 -5.48 2.01 7.04
CA ARG A 48 -4.21 2.00 6.31
C ARG A 48 -4.35 2.64 4.94
N ALA A 49 -5.43 2.36 4.22
CA ALA A 49 -5.71 2.99 2.93
C ALA A 49 -5.88 4.51 3.09
N GLN A 50 -6.64 4.92 4.11
CA GLN A 50 -6.85 6.32 4.43
C GLN A 50 -5.56 7.02 4.91
N ARG A 51 -4.78 6.37 5.79
CA ARG A 51 -3.46 6.86 6.21
C ARG A 51 -2.48 6.99 5.04
N ARG A 52 -2.49 6.05 4.08
CA ARG A 52 -1.68 6.15 2.85
C ARG A 52 -2.11 7.32 1.98
N LEU A 53 -3.42 7.50 1.80
CA LEU A 53 -3.97 8.62 1.03
C LEU A 53 -3.59 9.96 1.65
N GLU A 54 -3.73 10.08 2.97
CA GLU A 54 -3.32 11.28 3.71
C GLU A 54 -1.81 11.53 3.66
N ALA A 55 -0.99 10.49 3.75
CA ALA A 55 0.46 10.62 3.62
C ALA A 55 0.85 11.08 2.21
N GLY A 56 0.20 10.55 1.17
CA GLY A 56 0.39 10.99 -0.21
C GLY A 56 0.00 12.46 -0.41
N ARG A 57 -1.14 12.89 0.14
CA ARG A 57 -1.55 14.30 0.12
C ARG A 57 -0.56 15.20 0.83
N ARG A 58 -0.06 14.81 2.00
CA ARG A 58 0.97 15.56 2.73
C ARG A 58 2.26 15.69 1.92
N LEU A 59 2.71 14.62 1.28
CA LEU A 59 3.90 14.63 0.42
C LEU A 59 3.73 15.60 -0.76
N LEU A 60 2.58 15.57 -1.43
CA LEU A 60 2.30 16.46 -2.58
C LEU A 60 2.12 17.92 -2.16
N ALA A 61 1.60 18.17 -0.96
CA ALA A 61 1.46 19.50 -0.38
C ALA A 61 2.76 20.01 0.27
N SER A 62 3.79 19.16 0.36
CA SER A 62 5.07 19.58 0.93
C SER A 62 5.73 20.59 -0.02
N PRO A 63 6.30 21.69 0.51
CA PRO A 63 7.08 22.58 -0.33
C PRO A 63 8.20 21.78 -1.00
N PRO A 64 8.54 22.08 -2.26
CA PRO A 64 9.67 21.42 -2.91
C PRO A 64 10.89 21.59 -2.02
N PRO A 65 11.76 20.58 -1.91
CA PRO A 65 13.00 20.73 -1.18
C PRO A 65 13.73 21.97 -1.71
N ALA A 66 14.39 22.69 -0.81
CA ALA A 66 15.21 23.83 -1.19
C ALA A 66 16.10 23.39 -2.36
N ARG A 67 15.92 24.01 -3.54
CA ARG A 67 16.80 23.77 -4.66
C ARG A 67 18.15 24.35 -4.25
N ASP A 68 19.09 23.47 -3.93
CA ASP A 68 20.48 23.82 -4.17
C ASP A 68 20.61 24.01 -5.68
N GLU A 69 21.19 25.13 -6.13
CA GLU A 69 21.25 25.49 -7.55
C GLU A 69 22.14 24.51 -8.34
N ARG A 70 22.91 23.68 -7.65
CA ARG A 70 23.66 22.56 -8.22
C ARG A 70 22.85 21.29 -8.13
N GLU A 71 22.40 20.79 -9.30
CA GLU A 71 21.93 19.41 -9.38
C GLU A 71 23.11 18.48 -9.07
N PRO A 72 22.99 17.63 -8.04
CA PRO A 72 24.10 16.77 -7.64
C PRO A 72 24.37 15.73 -8.73
N ASP A 73 25.64 15.40 -8.94
CA ASP A 73 26.02 14.32 -9.85
C ASP A 73 25.44 12.99 -9.34
N ARG A 74 24.59 12.40 -10.18
CA ARG A 74 23.88 11.16 -9.87
C ARG A 74 24.85 10.01 -9.56
N GLU A 75 25.98 9.92 -10.27
CA GLU A 75 26.90 8.80 -10.08
C GLU A 75 27.68 8.96 -8.77
N ALA A 76 28.04 10.20 -8.42
CA ALA A 76 28.67 10.50 -7.13
C ALA A 76 27.71 10.22 -5.95
N VAL A 77 26.46 10.70 -6.01
CA VAL A 77 25.46 10.42 -4.95
C VAL A 77 25.21 8.92 -4.80
N LYS A 78 25.14 8.21 -5.92
CA LYS A 78 24.97 6.76 -5.94
C LYS A 78 26.18 6.06 -5.32
N SER A 79 27.40 6.47 -5.67
CA SER A 79 28.64 5.93 -5.08
C SER A 79 28.68 6.16 -3.56
N ASP A 80 28.38 7.37 -3.11
CA ASP A 80 28.35 7.71 -1.68
C ASP A 80 27.32 6.87 -0.92
N LEU A 81 26.14 6.63 -1.51
CA LEU A 81 25.11 5.76 -0.93
C LEU A 81 25.57 4.30 -0.87
N TYR A 82 26.26 3.80 -1.90
CA TYR A 82 26.83 2.46 -1.90
C TYR A 82 27.94 2.33 -0.87
N ASP A 83 28.83 3.31 -0.75
CA ASP A 83 29.91 3.32 0.23
C ASP A 83 29.38 3.45 1.66
N ALA A 84 28.37 4.29 1.89
CA ALA A 84 27.72 4.40 3.19
C ALA A 84 26.97 3.11 3.57
N ARG A 85 26.30 2.48 2.59
CA ARG A 85 25.64 1.17 2.78
C ARG A 85 26.65 0.06 3.01
N TRP A 86 27.78 0.08 2.30
CA TRP A 86 28.88 -0.87 2.44
C TRP A 86 29.52 -0.74 3.82
N ARG A 87 29.84 0.48 4.26
CA ARG A 87 30.32 0.76 5.63
C ARG A 87 29.32 0.32 6.69
N ARG A 88 28.01 0.52 6.50
CA ARG A 88 26.99 0.03 7.44
C ARG A 88 26.91 -1.51 7.49
N MET A 89 27.21 -2.19 6.38
CA MET A 89 27.10 -3.65 6.27
C MET A 89 28.39 -4.39 6.63
N TYR A 90 29.54 -3.73 6.48
CA TYR A 90 30.87 -4.34 6.57
C TYR A 90 31.90 -3.50 7.37
N GLY A 91 31.50 -2.43 8.04
CA GLY A 91 32.37 -1.50 8.77
C GLY A 91 31.99 -1.33 10.25
N GLU A 92 32.93 -1.78 11.10
CA GLU A 92 33.14 -1.55 12.54
C GLU A 92 32.16 -2.22 13.55
N ASP A 93 32.28 -3.55 13.64
CA ASP A 93 32.80 -4.21 14.85
C ASP A 93 33.91 -5.17 14.40
N GLY A 94 35.16 -4.83 14.73
CA GLY A 94 36.38 -5.59 14.44
C GLY A 94 37.59 -4.94 15.08
#